data_AF-A0A7C4VT53-F1
#
_entry.id   AF-A0A7C4VT53-F1
#
_cell.length_a   1.000
_cell.length_b   1.000
_cell.length_c   1.000
_cell.angle_alpha   90.00
_cell.angle_beta   90.00
_cell.angle_gamma   90.00
#
_symmetry.space_group_name_H-M   'P 1'
#
loop_
_entity.id
_entity.type
_entity.pdbx_description
1 polymer ?
#
loop_
_entity_poly.entity_id
_entity_poly.type
_entity_poly.pdbx_seq_one_letter_code
_entity_poly.pdbx_strand_id
1 'polypeptide(L)'
;MSEASLEDQFLELLKKNEKFRLAVASYLGYNEILRKLSEHDEKFNSILEEIKLLREDQNKLWENQNKLWEEVRALREGQKRLWEEVKALREEQNRLWEGQNRLWESQNRLWKEVKYLRAEVDSFGKAV
;
A
#
# COMPACT_ATOMS: atom_id res chain seq x y z
N MET A 1 -23.91 -32.58 -71.43
CA MET A 1 -22.69 -32.26 -70.65
C MET A 1 -22.70 -33.13 -69.41
N SER A 2 -21.59 -33.78 -69.06
CA SER A 2 -21.44 -34.44 -67.76
C SER A 2 -21.30 -33.37 -66.67
N GLU A 3 -21.75 -33.66 -65.45
CA GLU A 3 -21.64 -32.77 -64.29
C GLU A 3 -20.21 -32.28 -64.05
N ALA A 4 -19.23 -33.18 -64.18
CA ALA A 4 -17.81 -32.88 -64.09
C ALA A 4 -17.34 -31.78 -65.06
N SER A 5 -17.95 -31.69 -66.25
CA SER A 5 -17.60 -30.65 -67.24
C SER A 5 -18.13 -29.26 -66.86
N LEU A 6 -19.18 -29.15 -66.04
CA LEU A 6 -19.76 -27.87 -65.64
C LEU A 6 -18.98 -27.27 -64.45
N GLU A 7 -18.57 -28.11 -63.51
CA GLU A 7 -17.77 -27.71 -62.35
C GLU A 7 -16.42 -27.12 -62.77
N ASP A 8 -15.74 -27.77 -63.74
CA ASP A 8 -14.48 -27.28 -64.29
C ASP A 8 -14.62 -25.91 -64.95
N GLN A 9 -15.71 -25.68 -65.71
CA GLN A 9 -16.00 -24.39 -66.34
C GLN A 9 -16.30 -23.30 -65.30
N PHE A 10 -17.05 -23.63 -64.25
CA PHE A 10 -17.34 -22.70 -63.16
C PHE A 10 -16.08 -22.29 -62.39
N LEU A 11 -15.19 -23.25 -62.09
CA LEU A 11 -13.91 -22.98 -61.43
C LEU A 11 -12.95 -22.17 -62.32
N GLU A 12 -12.91 -22.42 -63.63
CA GLU A 12 -12.14 -21.60 -64.56
C GLU A 12 -12.63 -20.14 -64.56
N LEU A 13 -13.95 -19.93 -64.59
CA LEU A 13 -14.54 -18.59 -64.53
C LEU A 13 -14.21 -17.88 -63.23
N LEU A 14 -14.28 -18.56 -62.08
CA LEU A 14 -13.83 -17.98 -60.81
C LEU A 14 -12.35 -17.59 -60.85
N LYS A 15 -11.49 -18.40 -61.45
CA LYS A 15 -10.04 -18.12 -61.54
C LYS A 15 -9.70 -16.98 -62.51
N LYS A 16 -10.33 -16.94 -63.69
CA LYS A 16 -9.96 -16.01 -64.77
C LYS A 16 -10.75 -14.70 -64.75
N ASN A 17 -11.98 -14.69 -64.22
CA ASN A 17 -12.87 -13.53 -64.26
C ASN A 17 -13.10 -12.95 -62.86
N GLU A 18 -12.42 -11.84 -62.58
CA GLU A 18 -12.53 -11.11 -61.31
C GLU A 18 -13.95 -10.61 -61.03
N LYS A 19 -14.64 -10.03 -62.03
CA LYS A 19 -16.04 -9.57 -61.87
C LYS A 19 -16.98 -10.71 -61.49
N PHE A 20 -16.83 -11.87 -62.12
CA PHE A 20 -17.62 -13.06 -61.79
C PHE A 20 -17.31 -13.56 -60.37
N ARG A 21 -16.03 -13.65 -60.00
CA ARG A 21 -15.60 -14.03 -58.64
C ARG A 21 -16.17 -13.10 -57.57
N LEU A 22 -16.10 -11.78 -57.79
CA LEU A 22 -16.63 -10.78 -56.87
C LEU A 22 -18.15 -10.83 -56.76
N ALA A 23 -18.86 -11.08 -57.88
CA ALA A 23 -20.31 -11.26 -57.87
C ALA A 23 -20.71 -12.51 -57.07
N VAL A 24 -20.06 -13.65 -57.30
CA VAL A 24 -20.28 -14.88 -56.53
C VAL A 24 -19.97 -14.66 -55.05
N ALA A 25 -18.85 -14.02 -54.71
CA ALA A 25 -18.51 -13.69 -53.34
C ALA A 25 -19.59 -12.79 -52.68
N SER A 26 -20.11 -11.83 -53.42
CA SER A 26 -21.20 -10.96 -52.95
C SER A 26 -22.50 -11.75 -52.70
N TYR A 27 -22.89 -12.64 -53.61
CA TYR A 27 -24.07 -13.52 -53.45
C TYR A 27 -23.94 -14.49 -52.28
N LEU A 28 -22.72 -14.98 -52.02
CA LEU A 28 -22.41 -15.85 -50.88
C LEU A 28 -22.27 -15.08 -49.55
N GLY A 29 -22.44 -13.75 -49.57
CA GLY A 29 -22.41 -12.93 -48.36
C GLY A 29 -21.02 -12.60 -47.83
N TYR A 30 -19.94 -12.82 -48.61
CA TYR A 30 -18.57 -12.52 -48.16
C TYR A 30 -18.38 -11.05 -47.77
N ASN A 31 -19.08 -10.12 -48.43
CA ASN A 31 -18.99 -8.69 -48.10
C ASN A 31 -19.47 -8.40 -46.67
N GLU A 32 -20.54 -9.06 -46.22
CA GLU A 32 -21.08 -8.90 -44.87
C GLU A 32 -20.14 -9.51 -43.82
N ILE A 33 -19.49 -10.63 -44.15
CA ILE A 33 -18.47 -11.25 -43.29
C ILE A 33 -17.26 -10.32 -43.15
N LEU A 34 -16.75 -9.77 -44.25
CA LEU A 34 -15.60 -8.84 -44.24
C LEU A 34 -15.92 -7.58 -43.44
N ARG A 35 -17.13 -7.02 -43.60
CA ARG A 35 -17.59 -5.85 -42.83
C ARG A 35 -17.57 -6.13 -41.33
N LYS A 36 -18.12 -7.27 -40.89
CA LYS A 36 -18.11 -7.68 -39.48
C LYS A 36 -16.70 -7.94 -38.95
N LEU A 37 -15.81 -8.50 -39.77
CA LEU A 37 -14.40 -8.68 -39.40
C LEU A 37 -13.73 -7.33 -39.17
N SER A 38 -13.91 -6.35 -40.06
CA SER A 38 -13.37 -5.00 -39.85
C SER A 38 -13.91 -4.35 -38.58
N GLU A 39 -15.21 -4.46 -38.30
CA GLU A 39 -15.80 -3.97 -37.04
C GLU A 39 -15.23 -4.66 -35.81
N HIS A 40 -14.93 -5.95 -35.91
CA HIS A 40 -14.31 -6.70 -34.82
C HIS A 40 -12.84 -6.32 -34.63
N ASP A 41 -12.09 -6.06 -35.71
CA ASP A 41 -10.71 -5.58 -35.63
C ASP A 41 -10.64 -4.20 -34.95
N GLU A 42 -11.58 -3.29 -35.25
CA GLU A 42 -11.70 -2.00 -34.57
C GLU A 42 -11.98 -2.17 -33.08
N LYS A 43 -12.95 -3.02 -32.71
CA LYS A 43 -13.24 -3.34 -31.31
C LYS A 43 -12.04 -3.99 -30.61
N PHE A 44 -11.35 -4.89 -31.28
CA PHE A 44 -10.17 -5.56 -30.74
C PHE A 44 -9.05 -4.56 -30.44
N ASN A 45 -8.79 -3.63 -31.35
CA ASN A 45 -7.82 -2.56 -31.14
C ASN A 45 -8.22 -1.62 -29.99
N SER A 46 -9.50 -1.27 -29.86
CA SER A 46 -10.01 -0.49 -28.73
C SER A 46 -9.77 -1.20 -27.39
N ILE A 47 -10.06 -2.50 -27.32
CA ILE A 47 -9.84 -3.32 -26.13
C ILE A 47 -8.35 -3.39 -25.79
N LEU A 48 -7.47 -3.52 -26.78
CA LEU A 48 -6.01 -3.53 -26.54
C LEU A 48 -5.52 -2.22 -25.92
N GLU A 49 -6.04 -1.08 -26.38
CA GLU A 49 -5.67 0.22 -25.81
C GLU A 49 -6.20 0.38 -24.38
N GLU A 50 -7.44 -0.04 -24.11
CA GLU A 50 -7.99 -0.07 -22.74
C GLU A 50 -7.15 -0.96 -21.80
N ILE A 51 -6.76 -2.16 -22.25
CA ILE A 51 -5.89 -3.06 -21.48
C ILE A 51 -4.54 -2.41 -21.18
N LYS A 52 -3.97 -1.68 -22.14
CA LYS A 52 -2.71 -0.97 -21.95
C LYS A 52 -2.83 0.12 -20.88
N LEU A 53 -3.88 0.94 -20.95
CA LEU A 53 -4.16 1.97 -19.95
C LEU A 53 -4.38 1.36 -18.55
N LEU A 54 -5.15 0.28 -18.46
CA LEU A 54 -5.36 -0.44 -17.20
C LEU A 54 -4.06 -0.96 -16.60
N ARG A 55 -3.12 -1.46 -17.42
CA ARG A 55 -1.80 -1.90 -16.95
C ARG A 55 -0.96 -0.74 -16.43
N GLU A 56 -0.99 0.42 -17.11
CA GLU A 56 -0.28 1.62 -16.67
C GLU A 56 -0.83 2.12 -15.32
N ASP A 57 -2.15 2.15 -15.15
CA ASP A 57 -2.77 2.55 -13.89
C ASP A 57 -2.52 1.54 -12.77
N GLN A 58 -2.51 0.23 -13.09
CA GLN A 58 -2.12 -0.80 -12.15
C GLN A 58 -0.68 -0.61 -11.65
N ASN A 59 0.25 -0.27 -12.55
CA ASN A 59 1.64 0.02 -12.17
C ASN A 59 1.73 1.23 -11.22
N LYS A 60 1.00 2.32 -11.50
CA LYS A 60 0.94 3.49 -10.61
C LYS A 60 0.40 3.14 -9.23
N LEU A 61 -0.62 2.28 -9.17
CA LEU A 61 -1.17 1.81 -7.90
C LEU A 61 -0.13 1.01 -7.10
N TRP A 62 0.65 0.16 -7.76
CA TRP A 62 1.74 -0.59 -7.14
C TRP A 62 2.84 0.33 -6.61
N GLU A 63 3.25 1.34 -7.37
CA GLU A 63 4.22 2.33 -6.91
C GLU A 63 3.75 3.08 -5.66
N ASN A 64 2.49 3.52 -5.65
CA ASN A 64 1.90 4.19 -4.49
C ASN A 64 1.79 3.25 -3.28
N GLN A 65 1.41 1.99 -3.51
CA GLN A 65 1.35 0.99 -2.45
C GLN A 65 2.72 0.74 -1.82
N ASN A 66 3.80 0.73 -2.62
CA ASN A 66 5.16 0.59 -2.12
C ASN A 66 5.59 1.79 -1.26
N LYS A 67 5.27 3.02 -1.69
CA LYS A 67 5.54 4.23 -0.88
C LYS A 67 4.81 4.18 0.47
N LEU A 68 3.55 3.77 0.48
CA LEU A 68 2.79 3.58 1.72
C LEU A 68 3.45 2.55 2.65
N TRP A 69 3.99 1.45 2.10
CA TRP A 69 4.71 0.46 2.89
C TRP A 69 5.99 1.01 3.52
N GLU A 70 6.71 1.88 2.80
CA GLU A 70 7.89 2.57 3.34
C GLU A 70 7.52 3.53 4.47
N GLU A 71 6.47 4.33 4.30
CA GLU A 71 5.96 5.23 5.34
C GLU A 71 5.52 4.46 6.60
N VAL A 72 4.77 3.36 6.43
CA VAL A 72 4.36 2.50 7.55
C VAL A 72 5.57 1.92 8.29
N ARG A 73 6.64 1.54 7.57
CA ARG A 73 7.88 1.06 8.19
C ARG A 73 8.54 2.16 9.01
N ALA A 74 8.69 3.36 8.45
CA ALA A 74 9.28 4.50 9.15
C ALA A 74 8.48 4.88 10.41
N LEU A 75 7.14 4.86 10.34
CA LEU A 75 6.28 5.10 11.50
C LEU A 75 6.48 4.04 12.59
N ARG A 76 6.60 2.76 12.23
CA ARG A 76 6.87 1.68 13.21
C ARG A 76 8.22 1.86 13.90
N GLU A 77 9.25 2.25 13.15
CA GLU A 77 10.57 2.55 13.71
C GLU A 77 10.51 3.76 14.66
N GLY A 78 9.80 4.83 14.27
CA GLY A 78 9.55 5.99 15.12
C GLY A 78 8.83 5.62 16.42
N GLN A 79 7.77 4.79 16.34
CA GLN A 79 7.06 4.31 17.52
C GLN A 79 7.95 3.49 18.45
N LYS A 80 8.82 2.63 17.92
CA LYS A 80 9.77 1.85 18.73
C LYS A 80 10.69 2.77 19.53
N ARG A 81 11.26 3.79 18.87
CA ARG A 81 12.14 4.78 19.53
C ARG A 81 11.41 5.54 20.64
N LEU A 82 10.19 6.00 20.38
CA LEU A 82 9.36 6.66 21.40
C LEU A 82 9.10 5.75 22.60
N TRP A 83 8.89 4.44 22.36
CA TRP A 83 8.68 3.48 23.45
C TRP A 83 9.93 3.31 24.32
N GLU A 84 11.11 3.27 23.71
CA GLU A 84 12.40 3.24 24.41
C GLU A 84 12.62 4.52 25.24
N GLU A 85 12.31 5.69 24.69
CA GLU A 85 12.40 6.97 25.41
C GLU A 85 11.44 7.03 26.61
N VAL A 86 10.18 6.61 26.43
CA VAL A 86 9.20 6.55 27.53
C VAL A 86 9.67 5.59 28.63
N LYS A 87 10.27 4.46 28.27
CA LYS A 87 10.82 3.51 29.25
C LYS A 87 11.96 4.16 30.06
N ALA A 88 12.89 4.82 29.38
CA ALA A 88 14.00 5.52 30.05
C ALA A 88 13.49 6.62 31.00
N LEU A 89 12.51 7.42 30.58
CA LEU A 89 11.90 8.45 31.42
C LEU A 89 11.23 7.86 32.67
N ARG A 90 10.56 6.72 32.55
CA ARG A 90 9.97 6.01 33.70
C ARG A 90 11.03 5.53 34.68
N GLU A 91 12.14 5.00 34.17
CA GLU A 91 13.26 4.57 35.01
C GLU A 91 13.90 5.76 35.76
N GLU A 92 14.07 6.89 35.10
CA GLU A 92 14.57 8.12 35.71
C GLU A 92 13.60 8.69 36.77
N GLN A 93 12.31 8.70 36.47
CA GLN A 93 11.27 9.12 37.43
C GLN A 93 11.31 8.27 38.70
N ASN A 94 11.45 6.94 38.57
CA ASN A 94 11.55 6.05 39.72
C ASN A 94 12.78 6.38 40.58
N ARG A 95 13.94 6.65 39.96
CA ARG A 95 15.16 7.07 40.69
C ARG A 95 14.95 8.39 41.43
N LEU A 96 14.25 9.36 40.82
CA LEU A 96 13.92 10.63 41.48
C LEU A 96 13.03 10.41 42.70
N TRP A 97 12.02 9.54 42.61
CA TRP A 97 11.17 9.18 43.75
C TRP A 97 11.96 8.51 44.87
N GLU A 98 12.86 7.58 44.57
CA GLU A 98 13.75 6.98 45.57
C GLU A 98 14.64 8.03 46.25
N GLY A 99 15.21 8.96 45.49
CA GLY A 99 15.99 10.08 46.02
C GLY A 99 15.17 10.97 46.95
N GLN A 100 13.95 11.30 46.56
CA GLN A 100 13.03 12.12 47.36
C GLN A 100 12.64 11.42 48.67
N ASN A 101 12.38 10.11 48.64
CA ASN A 101 12.11 9.33 49.84
C ASN A 101 13.29 9.34 50.82
N ARG A 102 14.52 9.17 50.33
CA ARG A 102 15.73 9.25 51.18
C ARG A 102 15.91 10.63 51.80
N LEU A 103 15.65 11.70 51.04
CA LEU A 103 15.67 13.07 51.58
C LEU A 103 14.64 13.25 52.68
N TRP A 104 13.42 12.72 52.51
CA TRP A 104 12.37 12.79 53.51
C TRP A 104 12.73 12.03 54.79
N GLU A 105 13.30 10.84 54.66
CA GLU A 105 13.82 10.07 55.81
C GLU A 105 14.92 10.83 56.56
N SER A 106 15.86 11.45 55.84
CA SER A 106 16.94 12.26 56.42
C SER A 106 16.38 13.48 57.17
N GLN A 107 15.45 14.22 56.56
CA GLN A 107 14.77 15.32 57.21
C GLN A 107 14.05 14.87 58.50
N ASN A 108 13.33 13.75 58.45
CA ASN A 108 12.64 13.21 59.62
C ASN A 108 13.62 12.84 60.76
N ARG A 109 14.83 12.36 60.45
CA ARG A 109 15.88 12.12 61.46
C ARG A 109 16.37 13.42 62.07
N LEU A 110 16.72 14.42 61.25
CA LEU A 110 17.14 15.74 61.72
C LEU A 110 16.08 16.39 62.61
N TRP A 111 14.79 16.29 62.26
CA TRP A 111 13.70 16.79 63.10
C TRP A 111 13.66 16.13 64.48
N LYS A 112 13.95 14.83 64.58
CA LYS A 112 14.03 14.13 65.87
C LYS A 112 15.23 14.61 66.70
N GLU A 113 16.39 14.78 66.08
CA GLU A 113 17.60 15.30 66.74
C GLU A 113 17.38 16.72 67.28
N VAL A 114 16.82 17.61 66.46
CA VAL A 114 16.49 18.98 66.88
C VAL A 114 15.51 18.99 68.06
N LYS A 115 14.49 18.13 68.04
CA LYS A 115 13.55 17.99 69.17
C LYS A 115 14.24 17.51 70.44
N TYR A 116 15.14 16.54 70.33
CA TYR A 116 15.91 16.02 71.45
C TYR A 116 16.82 17.10 72.06
N LEU A 117 17.61 17.79 71.23
CA LEU A 117 18.49 18.87 71.68
C LEU A 117 17.72 20.01 72.34
N ARG A 118 16.54 20.37 71.81
CA ARG A 118 15.68 21.38 72.45
C ARG A 118 15.26 20.94 73.86
N ALA A 119 14.83 19.69 74.02
CA ALA A 119 14.42 19.17 75.33
C ALA A 119 15.60 19.15 76.34
N GLU A 120 16.80 18.81 75.87
CA GLU A 120 18.02 18.84 76.67
C GLU A 120 18.36 20.26 77.12
N VAL A 121 18.36 21.24 76.21
CA VAL A 121 18.59 22.66 76.53
C VAL A 121 17.55 23.19 77.53
N ASP A 122 16.26 22.86 77.32
CA ASP A 122 15.18 23.26 78.23
C ASP A 122 15.36 22.66 79.64
N SER A 123 15.94 21.46 79.75
CA SER A 123 16.22 20.81 81.03
C SER A 123 17.40 21.45 81.77
N PHE A 124 18.47 21.80 81.05
CA PHE A 124 19.61 22.52 81.61
C PHE A 124 19.23 23.92 82.10
N GLY A 125 18.41 24.66 81.33
CA GLY A 125 17.95 25.99 81.70
C GLY A 125 17.05 26.03 82.95
N LYS A 126 16.45 24.90 83.35
CA LYS A 126 15.67 24.78 84.61
C LYS A 126 16.53 24.42 85.83
N ALA A 127 17.76 23.97 85.62
CA ALA A 127 18.67 23.52 86.68
C ALA A 127 19.63 24.62 87.18
N VAL A 128 19.57 25.82 86.56
CA VAL A 128 20.33 27.04 86.91
C VAL A 128 19.36 28.08 87.45
#